data_AF-A0A915UN55-F1
#
_entry.id   AF-A0A915UN55-F1
#
_cell.length_a   1.000
_cell.length_b   1.000
_cell.length_c   1.000
_cell.angle_alpha   90.00
_cell.angle_beta   90.00
_cell.angle_gamma   90.00
#
_symmetry.space_group_name_H-M   'P 1'
#
loop_
_entity.id
_entity.type
_entity.pdbx_description
1 polymer ?
#
loop_
_entity_poly.entity_id
_entity_poly.type
_entity_poly.pdbx_seq_one_letter_code
_entity_poly.pdbx_strand_id
1 'polypeptide(L)'
;MRTFAFVTGLTVALLLVVFQPSGVGAQASEKAQPVYVVNQPDIVRVEGEVRLAGPIEGEVSIRGPIPQGKAITIGEVEVPPVQKTDVTRLVRAGTVTTDGFATMVVSLAGMQRSSPTKAGEVGVVLLPAEDVPTRAFEEHGQLLFAVESHVLSSPGSPPYFASEPLRATVAFPRYRVLLYNASDRTVAVTVYVYLTS
;
A
#
# COMPACT_ATOMS: atom_id res chain seq x y z
N MET A 1 83.33 -21.98 -6.26
CA MET A 1 84.28 -22.76 -7.06
C MET A 1 83.55 -23.93 -7.68
N ARG A 2 83.86 -24.21 -8.95
CA ARG A 2 83.59 -25.45 -9.71
C ARG A 2 82.14 -25.67 -10.13
N THR A 3 81.73 -25.65 -11.41
CA THR A 3 82.23 -26.10 -12.74
C THR A 3 81.46 -27.31 -13.23
N PHE A 4 80.95 -27.18 -14.47
CA PHE A 4 80.89 -28.19 -15.54
C PHE A 4 80.05 -29.46 -15.27
N ALA A 5 79.42 -30.13 -16.24
CA ALA A 5 79.34 -30.03 -17.70
C ALA A 5 78.36 -31.14 -18.14
N PHE A 6 77.70 -30.92 -19.29
CA PHE A 6 77.39 -31.89 -20.36
C PHE A 6 76.67 -33.21 -20.02
N VAL A 7 75.71 -33.65 -20.83
CA VAL A 7 75.91 -34.62 -21.93
C VAL A 7 74.58 -34.66 -22.70
N THR A 8 74.55 -34.15 -23.95
CA THR A 8 74.38 -34.91 -25.22
C THR A 8 73.32 -36.03 -25.12
N GLY A 9 72.29 -36.11 -25.95
CA GLY A 9 72.10 -35.64 -27.31
C GLY A 9 71.33 -36.72 -28.07
N LEU A 10 70.70 -36.31 -29.15
CA LEU A 10 70.27 -37.13 -30.29
C LEU A 10 68.87 -37.81 -30.24
N THR A 11 68.17 -37.54 -31.35
CA THR A 11 67.35 -38.43 -32.17
C THR A 11 65.83 -38.54 -31.95
N VAL A 12 65.14 -37.83 -32.87
CA VAL A 12 64.11 -38.33 -33.80
C VAL A 12 62.66 -38.44 -33.30
N ALA A 13 61.86 -37.53 -33.89
CA ALA A 13 60.49 -37.67 -34.42
C ALA A 13 59.47 -38.53 -33.67
N LEU A 14 58.27 -37.99 -33.46
CA LEU A 14 57.12 -38.21 -34.34
C LEU A 14 55.83 -37.70 -33.65
N LEU A 15 54.98 -37.02 -34.43
CA LEU A 15 53.53 -36.83 -34.28
C LEU A 15 52.92 -36.58 -32.88
N LEU A 16 52.27 -35.42 -32.75
CA LEU A 16 50.80 -35.38 -32.68
C LEU A 16 50.32 -33.93 -32.80
N VAL A 17 49.79 -33.60 -33.98
CA VAL A 17 48.96 -32.41 -34.18
C VAL A 17 47.58 -32.74 -33.62
N VAL A 18 47.27 -32.17 -32.46
CA VAL A 18 45.88 -31.84 -32.09
C VAL A 18 45.92 -30.41 -31.60
N PHE A 19 45.61 -29.49 -32.51
CA PHE A 19 45.34 -28.09 -32.20
C PHE A 19 44.20 -28.03 -31.18
N GLN A 20 44.49 -27.62 -29.95
CA GLN A 20 43.48 -27.07 -29.06
C GLN A 20 43.21 -25.62 -29.49
N PRO A 21 41.97 -25.24 -29.85
CA PRO A 21 41.65 -23.83 -29.96
C PRO A 21 41.56 -23.25 -28.54
N SER A 22 42.67 -22.65 -28.14
CA SER A 22 42.72 -21.61 -27.13
C SER A 22 41.72 -20.50 -27.45
N GLY A 23 40.93 -20.10 -26.45
CA GLY A 23 40.40 -18.75 -26.31
C GLY A 23 39.49 -18.25 -27.43
N VAL A 24 38.17 -18.35 -27.21
CA VAL A 24 37.21 -17.39 -27.78
C VAL A 24 36.48 -16.73 -26.62
N GLY A 25 37.08 -15.66 -26.11
CA GLY A 25 36.32 -14.62 -25.42
C GLY A 25 35.57 -13.82 -26.49
N ALA A 26 34.29 -14.13 -26.69
CA ALA A 26 33.36 -13.31 -27.46
C ALA A 26 31.92 -13.81 -27.23
N GLN A 27 31.28 -13.35 -26.16
CA GLN A 27 29.82 -13.32 -26.05
C GLN A 27 29.46 -11.92 -25.55
N ALA A 28 29.17 -11.03 -26.49
CA ALA A 28 27.83 -10.71 -26.97
C ALA A 28 27.21 -9.62 -26.10
N SER A 29 27.18 -8.42 -26.65
CA SER A 29 26.53 -7.23 -26.11
C SER A 29 25.08 -7.55 -25.79
N GLU A 30 24.76 -7.70 -24.50
CA GLU A 30 23.38 -7.77 -24.02
C GLU A 30 22.81 -6.35 -24.05
N LYS A 31 22.41 -5.91 -25.25
CA LYS A 31 21.53 -4.74 -25.37
C LYS A 31 20.19 -5.13 -24.78
N ALA A 32 19.89 -4.61 -23.59
CA ALA A 32 18.57 -4.67 -22.98
C ALA A 32 17.51 -4.30 -24.01
N GLN A 33 16.68 -5.26 -24.42
CA GLN A 33 15.51 -4.99 -25.24
C GLN A 33 14.46 -4.32 -24.37
N PRO A 34 13.87 -3.19 -24.81
CA PRO A 34 12.76 -2.58 -24.10
C PRO A 34 11.54 -3.50 -24.21
N VAL A 35 11.22 -4.19 -23.12
CA VAL A 35 9.98 -4.96 -23.00
C VAL A 35 8.89 -4.01 -22.54
N TYR A 36 7.94 -3.72 -23.42
CA TYR A 36 6.74 -2.98 -23.06
C TYR A 36 5.73 -3.93 -22.44
N VAL A 37 5.60 -3.88 -21.11
CA VAL A 37 4.52 -4.58 -20.40
C VAL A 37 3.26 -3.74 -20.52
N VAL A 38 2.39 -4.11 -21.47
CA VAL A 38 1.03 -3.55 -21.54
C VAL A 38 0.17 -4.40 -20.61
N ASN A 39 -0.24 -3.83 -19.48
CA ASN A 39 -1.20 -4.44 -18.58
C ASN A 39 -2.60 -4.37 -19.23
N GLN A 40 -2.96 -5.38 -20.03
CA GLN A 40 -4.31 -5.52 -20.58
C GLN A 40 -5.20 -6.20 -19.54
N PRO A 41 -6.40 -5.65 -19.22
CA PRO A 41 -7.30 -6.29 -18.26
C PRO A 41 -7.92 -7.56 -18.84
N ASP A 42 -8.06 -8.59 -18.00
CA ASP A 42 -8.57 -9.91 -18.39
C ASP A 42 -10.07 -9.92 -18.74
N ILE A 43 -10.83 -8.89 -18.34
CA ILE A 43 -12.30 -8.86 -18.53
C ILE A 43 -12.75 -7.45 -18.91
N VAL A 44 -13.35 -7.33 -20.09
CA VAL A 44 -14.03 -6.12 -20.57
C VAL A 44 -15.54 -6.38 -20.54
N ARG A 45 -16.28 -5.63 -19.73
CA ARG A 45 -17.75 -5.70 -19.70
C ARG A 45 -18.32 -4.74 -20.74
N VAL A 46 -19.02 -5.29 -21.73
CA VAL A 46 -19.70 -4.53 -22.79
C VAL A 46 -21.17 -4.39 -22.40
N GLU A 47 -21.64 -3.17 -22.16
CA GLU A 47 -23.06 -2.86 -21.97
C GLU A 47 -23.50 -1.88 -23.06
N GLY A 48 -24.50 -2.27 -23.85
CA GLY A 48 -25.10 -1.45 -24.90
C GLY A 48 -26.59 -1.78 -25.08
N GLU A 49 -27.39 -0.78 -25.45
CA GLU A 49 -28.83 -0.94 -25.70
C GLU A 49 -29.06 -1.11 -27.22
N VAL A 50 -29.58 -2.26 -27.64
CA VAL A 50 -29.81 -2.57 -29.07
C VAL A 50 -31.20 -2.10 -29.47
N ARG A 51 -31.30 -0.98 -30.21
CA ARG A 51 -32.53 -0.57 -30.89
C ARG A 51 -32.47 -1.01 -32.36
N LEU A 52 -33.37 -1.89 -32.76
CA LEU A 52 -33.41 -2.49 -34.09
C LEU A 52 -34.19 -1.60 -35.07
N ALA A 53 -33.49 -0.83 -35.90
CA ALA A 53 -33.97 -0.33 -37.19
C ALA A 53 -32.81 0.15 -38.08
N GLY A 54 -32.37 -0.68 -39.04
CA GLY A 54 -31.43 -0.27 -40.11
C GLY A 54 -30.01 -0.84 -40.03
N PRO A 55 -29.17 -0.60 -41.06
CA PRO A 55 -27.80 -1.14 -41.13
C PRO A 55 -26.99 -0.68 -39.93
N ILE A 56 -26.31 -1.64 -39.29
CA ILE A 56 -25.68 -1.50 -37.97
C ILE A 56 -24.45 -0.61 -38.08
N GLU A 57 -24.59 0.67 -37.78
CA GLU A 57 -23.49 1.55 -37.42
C GLU A 57 -23.50 1.69 -35.89
N GLY A 58 -22.78 0.79 -35.22
CA GLY A 58 -22.61 0.82 -33.77
C GLY A 58 -21.33 1.56 -33.41
N GLU A 59 -21.43 2.73 -32.80
CA GLU A 59 -20.28 3.42 -32.21
C GLU A 59 -19.98 2.82 -30.83
N VAL A 60 -18.88 2.06 -30.74
CA VAL A 60 -18.38 1.50 -29.48
C VAL A 60 -17.42 2.52 -28.86
N SER A 61 -17.91 3.32 -27.92
CA SER A 61 -17.04 4.21 -27.15
C SER A 61 -16.40 3.45 -25.98
N ILE A 62 -15.07 3.39 -25.95
CA ILE A 62 -14.32 2.94 -24.76
C ILE A 62 -14.44 4.05 -23.73
N ARG A 63 -15.31 3.87 -22.73
CA ARG A 63 -15.23 4.69 -21.51
C ARG A 63 -13.88 4.37 -20.88
N GLY A 64 -13.12 5.41 -20.50
CA GLY A 64 -11.75 5.29 -19.99
C GLY A 64 -11.59 4.30 -18.82
N PRO A 65 -10.35 4.10 -18.32
CA PRO A 65 -10.07 3.07 -17.33
C PRO A 65 -11.04 3.14 -16.15
N ILE A 66 -11.70 2.01 -15.85
CA ILE A 66 -12.57 1.88 -14.68
C ILE A 66 -11.66 1.92 -13.45
N PRO A 67 -11.74 2.96 -12.60
CA PRO A 67 -10.90 3.04 -11.41
C PRO A 67 -11.23 1.85 -10.50
N GLN A 68 -10.28 0.91 -10.38
CA GLN A 68 -10.39 -0.28 -9.51
C GLN A 68 -10.25 0.07 -8.01
N GLY A 69 -9.98 1.34 -7.70
CA GLY A 69 -9.85 1.80 -6.33
C GLY A 69 -9.93 3.32 -6.19
N LYS A 70 -10.21 3.74 -4.96
CA LYS A 70 -10.41 5.13 -4.59
C LYS A 70 -9.55 5.45 -3.37
N ALA A 71 -8.60 6.36 -3.53
CA ALA A 71 -7.83 6.92 -2.43
C ALA A 71 -8.58 8.13 -1.84
N ILE A 72 -8.75 8.12 -0.52
CA ILE A 72 -9.37 9.18 0.26
C ILE A 72 -8.37 9.60 1.32
N THR A 73 -8.02 10.88 1.33
CA THR A 73 -7.17 11.48 2.34
C THR A 73 -8.00 12.43 3.18
N ILE A 74 -8.03 12.20 4.48
CA ILE A 74 -8.54 13.18 5.45
C ILE A 74 -7.32 13.96 5.92
N GLY A 75 -7.31 15.26 5.58
CA GLY A 75 -6.17 16.15 5.81
C GLY A 75 -5.76 16.26 7.27
N GLU A 76 -4.69 17.01 7.53
CA GLU A 76 -4.13 17.15 8.87
C GLU A 76 -5.17 17.71 9.85
N VAL A 77 -5.51 16.92 10.88
CA VAL A 77 -6.40 17.28 11.97
C VAL A 77 -5.63 17.27 13.28
N GLU A 78 -5.76 18.33 14.08
CA GLU A 78 -5.21 18.36 15.44
C GLU A 78 -6.12 17.59 16.41
N VAL A 79 -5.55 16.60 17.08
CA VAL A 79 -6.25 15.71 18.01
C VAL A 79 -5.72 15.95 19.43
N PRO A 80 -6.52 16.58 20.32
CA PRO A 80 -6.12 16.77 21.70
C PRO A 80 -6.14 15.45 22.47
N PRO A 81 -5.50 15.38 23.66
CA PRO A 81 -5.61 14.24 24.56
C PRO A 81 -7.07 13.87 24.87
N VAL A 82 -7.52 12.75 24.31
CA VAL A 82 -8.85 12.18 24.49
C VAL A 82 -8.78 10.66 24.42
N GLN A 83 -9.35 10.01 25.43
CA GLN A 83 -9.43 8.56 25.49
C GLN A 83 -10.42 8.04 24.46
N LYS A 84 -10.14 6.87 23.89
CA LYS A 84 -11.04 6.18 22.97
C LYS A 84 -12.45 5.94 23.55
N THR A 85 -12.54 5.76 24.87
CA THR A 85 -13.80 5.55 25.60
C THR A 85 -14.61 6.83 25.80
N ASP A 86 -14.03 8.01 25.58
CA ASP A 86 -14.70 9.30 25.73
C ASP A 86 -15.43 9.69 24.44
N VAL A 87 -16.57 9.02 24.21
CA VAL A 87 -17.33 9.08 22.96
C VAL A 87 -17.78 10.50 22.57
N THR A 88 -17.96 11.38 23.56
CA THR A 88 -18.42 12.76 23.33
C THR A 88 -17.31 13.71 22.89
N ARG A 89 -16.05 13.36 23.19
CA ARG A 89 -14.89 14.21 22.93
C ARG A 89 -14.01 13.73 21.79
N LEU A 90 -14.33 12.58 21.18
CA LEU A 90 -13.65 12.12 19.98
C LEU A 90 -13.75 13.15 18.85
N VAL A 91 -12.64 13.38 18.16
CA VAL A 91 -12.58 14.37 17.08
C VAL A 91 -13.21 13.78 15.83
N ARG A 92 -14.23 14.45 15.29
CA ARG A 92 -14.87 14.07 14.02
C ARG A 92 -14.06 14.63 12.86
N ALA A 93 -13.31 13.76 12.18
CA ALA A 93 -12.39 14.17 11.12
C ALA A 93 -13.01 14.16 9.72
N GLY A 94 -14.11 13.43 9.52
CA GLY A 94 -14.82 13.40 8.25
C GLY A 94 -15.69 12.17 8.05
N THR A 95 -16.01 11.87 6.80
CA THR A 95 -16.75 10.65 6.43
C THR A 95 -16.14 9.99 5.21
N VAL A 96 -16.18 8.66 5.18
CA VAL A 96 -15.78 7.82 4.05
C VAL A 96 -17.05 7.23 3.43
N THR A 97 -17.19 7.37 2.12
CA THR A 97 -18.30 6.78 1.35
C THR A 97 -17.77 5.61 0.52
N THR A 98 -18.45 4.48 0.58
CA THR A 98 -18.14 3.23 -0.12
C THR A 98 -19.38 2.73 -0.84
N ASP A 99 -19.22 1.82 -1.80
CA ASP A 99 -20.35 1.23 -2.54
C ASP A 99 -21.07 0.13 -1.74
N GLY A 100 -20.62 -0.17 -0.52
CA GLY A 100 -21.04 -1.34 0.26
C GLY A 100 -20.31 -2.60 -0.21
N PHE A 101 -19.94 -3.47 0.73
CA PHE A 101 -19.13 -4.67 0.46
C PHE A 101 -17.81 -4.42 -0.27
N ALA A 102 -17.04 -3.43 0.18
CA ALA A 102 -15.72 -3.10 -0.35
C ALA A 102 -14.59 -3.64 0.53
N THR A 103 -13.38 -3.77 -0.04
CA THR A 103 -12.16 -3.89 0.76
C THR A 103 -11.60 -2.50 1.02
N MET A 104 -11.21 -2.25 2.27
CA MET A 104 -10.67 -0.99 2.73
C MET A 104 -9.30 -1.21 3.36
N VAL A 105 -8.33 -0.36 3.01
CA VAL A 105 -7.05 -0.26 3.68
C VAL A 105 -6.99 1.09 4.38
N VAL A 106 -6.82 1.08 5.70
CA VAL A 106 -6.74 2.29 6.52
C VAL A 106 -5.35 2.39 7.12
N SER A 107 -4.75 3.56 7.00
CA SER A 107 -3.56 3.93 7.75
C SER A 107 -3.68 5.35 8.26
N LEU A 108 -2.97 5.64 9.33
CA LEU A 108 -2.84 6.99 9.85
C LEU A 108 -1.37 7.35 9.94
N ALA A 109 -1.04 8.60 9.70
CA ALA A 109 0.29 9.14 9.93
C ALA A 109 0.17 10.52 10.54
N GLY A 110 1.20 10.94 11.27
CA GLY A 110 1.11 12.19 11.98
C GLY A 110 2.41 12.63 12.59
N MET A 111 2.31 13.77 13.28
CA MET A 111 3.41 14.38 14.00
C MET A 111 2.95 14.78 15.40
N GLN A 112 3.76 14.43 16.39
CA GLN A 112 3.64 14.93 17.76
C GLN A 112 4.30 16.31 17.83
N ARG A 113 3.58 17.31 18.33
CA ARG A 113 4.15 18.67 18.51
C ARG A 113 5.27 18.69 19.56
N SER A 114 5.24 17.74 20.49
CA SER A 114 6.22 17.55 21.56
C SER A 114 6.25 16.08 21.98
N SER A 115 7.38 15.60 22.51
CA SER A 115 7.48 14.22 23.00
C SER A 115 6.49 13.98 24.16
N PRO A 116 5.73 12.87 24.15
CA PRO A 116 4.79 12.52 25.20
C PRO A 116 5.55 12.15 26.48
N THR A 117 4.95 12.47 27.64
CA THR A 117 5.51 12.07 28.93
C THR A 117 4.99 10.71 29.38
N LYS A 118 3.87 10.25 28.80
CA LYS A 118 3.23 8.97 29.09
C LYS A 118 3.00 8.20 27.79
N ALA A 119 3.14 6.87 27.86
CA ALA A 119 2.72 6.01 26.76
C ALA A 119 1.18 6.08 26.55
N GLY A 120 0.76 6.21 25.30
CA GLY A 120 -0.62 6.23 24.88
C GLY A 120 -0.77 5.72 23.45
N GLU A 121 -1.99 5.76 22.95
CA GLU A 121 -2.35 5.35 21.59
C GLU A 121 -2.96 6.53 20.83
N VAL A 122 -2.56 6.69 19.58
CA VAL A 122 -3.23 7.60 18.64
C VAL A 122 -3.89 6.72 17.61
N GLY A 123 -5.19 6.93 17.39
CA GLY A 123 -5.94 6.03 16.53
C GLY A 123 -7.09 6.68 15.81
N VAL A 124 -7.52 5.98 14.78
CA VAL A 124 -8.68 6.30 13.96
C VAL A 124 -9.68 5.17 14.07
N VAL A 125 -10.94 5.55 14.26
CA VAL A 125 -12.10 4.65 14.30
C VAL A 125 -13.03 5.05 13.17
N LEU A 126 -13.26 4.12 12.25
CA LEU A 126 -14.28 4.22 11.23
C LEU A 126 -15.51 3.49 11.73
N LEU A 127 -16.53 4.25 12.09
CA LEU A 127 -17.80 3.73 12.60
C LEU A 127 -18.87 3.87 11.51
N PRO A 128 -19.68 2.85 11.21
CA PRO A 128 -20.77 3.01 10.25
C PRO A 128 -21.70 4.14 10.66
N ALA A 129 -22.16 4.91 9.66
CA ALA A 129 -23.10 6.00 9.83
C ALA A 129 -24.55 5.50 9.73
N GLU A 130 -24.84 4.43 10.47
CA GLU A 130 -26.16 3.79 10.56
C GLU A 130 -26.74 3.97 11.97
N ASP A 131 -28.06 3.88 12.11
CA ASP A 131 -28.74 4.14 13.39
C ASP A 131 -28.27 3.22 14.52
N VAL A 132 -28.18 1.90 14.26
CA VAL A 132 -27.84 0.91 15.29
C VAL A 132 -26.41 1.10 15.83
N PRO A 133 -25.35 1.16 15.00
CA PRO A 133 -23.99 1.44 15.48
C PRO A 133 -23.87 2.84 16.11
N THR A 134 -24.66 3.81 15.65
CA THR A 134 -24.67 5.16 16.22
C THR A 134 -25.20 5.18 17.64
N ARG A 135 -26.39 4.62 17.87
CA ARG A 135 -26.96 4.56 19.21
C ARG A 135 -26.11 3.73 20.16
N ALA A 136 -25.60 2.58 19.69
CA ALA A 136 -24.69 1.77 20.50
C ALA A 136 -23.43 2.54 20.94
N PHE A 137 -22.88 3.37 20.06
CA PHE A 137 -21.73 4.21 20.39
C PHE A 137 -22.09 5.37 21.32
N GLU A 138 -23.15 6.11 21.01
CA GLU A 138 -23.52 7.32 21.75
C GLU A 138 -24.15 7.03 23.12
N GLU A 139 -24.95 5.97 23.24
CA GLU A 139 -25.68 5.60 24.46
C GLU A 139 -24.90 4.62 25.34
N HIS A 140 -24.10 3.73 24.74
CA HIS A 140 -23.43 2.63 25.47
C HIS A 140 -21.91 2.60 25.30
N GLY A 141 -21.32 3.51 24.53
CA GLY A 141 -19.87 3.51 24.27
C GLY A 141 -19.37 2.32 23.45
N GLN A 142 -20.27 1.62 22.75
CA GLN A 142 -19.95 0.39 22.02
C GLN A 142 -19.65 0.68 20.54
N LEU A 143 -18.47 0.24 20.08
CA LEU A 143 -18.02 0.38 18.69
C LEU A 143 -18.44 -0.81 17.84
N LEU A 144 -19.73 -0.87 17.46
CA LEU A 144 -20.24 -1.96 16.64
C LEU A 144 -19.77 -1.83 15.17
N PHE A 145 -19.22 -2.92 14.63
CA PHE A 145 -18.74 -3.03 13.25
C PHE A 145 -17.68 -1.98 12.86
N ALA A 146 -17.01 -1.39 13.85
CA ALA A 146 -16.00 -0.38 13.61
C ALA A 146 -14.71 -0.99 13.06
N VAL A 147 -14.06 -0.26 12.17
CA VAL A 147 -12.68 -0.56 11.74
C VAL A 147 -11.76 0.41 12.44
N GLU A 148 -10.71 -0.10 13.07
CA GLU A 148 -9.81 0.71 13.89
C GLU A 148 -8.35 0.46 13.54
N SER A 149 -7.63 1.53 13.22
CA SER A 149 -6.18 1.51 13.08
C SER A 149 -5.57 2.44 14.13
N HIS A 150 -4.47 2.04 14.74
CA HIS A 150 -3.82 2.80 15.79
C HIS A 150 -2.30 2.65 15.72
N VAL A 151 -1.62 3.54 16.42
CA VAL A 151 -0.18 3.50 16.63
C VAL A 151 0.12 3.86 18.08
N LEU A 152 1.11 3.18 18.64
CA LEU A 152 1.58 3.47 19.98
C LEU A 152 2.46 4.74 19.96
N SER A 153 2.20 5.63 20.90
CA SER A 153 2.97 6.84 21.17
C SER A 153 3.62 6.67 22.53
N SER A 154 4.94 6.51 22.58
CA SER A 154 5.68 6.32 23.84
C SER A 154 6.74 7.41 24.04
N PRO A 155 7.12 7.70 25.31
CA PRO A 155 8.21 8.64 25.58
C PRO A 155 9.49 8.23 24.85
N GLY A 156 10.15 9.20 24.22
CA GLY A 156 11.36 8.95 23.41
C GLY A 156 11.10 8.41 22.00
N SER A 157 9.83 8.21 21.61
CA SER A 157 9.49 7.92 20.20
C SER A 157 9.85 9.09 19.27
N PRO A 158 10.13 8.82 17.99
CA PRO A 158 10.29 9.86 16.98
C PRO A 158 9.06 10.79 16.92
N PRO A 159 9.24 12.07 16.53
CA PRO A 159 8.14 13.02 16.44
C PRO A 159 7.13 12.63 15.36
N TYR A 160 7.57 11.96 14.30
CA TYR A 160 6.70 11.43 13.25
C TYR A 160 6.35 9.97 13.53
N PHE A 161 5.11 9.60 13.24
CA PHE A 161 4.60 8.25 13.40
C PHE A 161 3.69 7.86 12.24
N ALA A 162 3.56 6.56 12.02
CA ALA A 162 2.58 5.98 11.13
C ALA A 162 2.09 4.64 11.70
N SER A 163 0.81 4.33 11.51
CA SER A 163 0.28 3.00 11.80
C SER A 163 0.62 2.02 10.69
N GLU A 164 0.60 0.73 11.02
CA GLU A 164 0.58 -0.30 9.99
C GLU A 164 -0.72 -0.20 9.19
N PRO A 165 -0.68 -0.39 7.86
CA PRO A 165 -1.88 -0.43 7.04
C PRO A 165 -2.80 -1.59 7.47
N LEU A 166 -4.00 -1.26 7.95
CA LEU A 166 -5.00 -2.24 8.31
C LEU A 166 -5.92 -2.51 7.11
N ARG A 167 -5.95 -3.76 6.65
CA ARG A 167 -6.93 -4.22 5.65
C ARG A 167 -8.18 -4.76 6.35
N ALA A 168 -9.35 -4.28 5.95
CA ALA A 168 -10.64 -4.73 6.46
C ALA A 168 -11.68 -4.80 5.33
N THR A 169 -12.63 -5.73 5.45
CA THR A 169 -13.83 -5.77 4.60
C THR A 169 -14.92 -4.92 5.22
N VAL A 170 -15.50 -4.01 4.46
CA VAL A 170 -16.54 -3.08 4.91
C VAL A 170 -17.84 -3.31 4.17
N ALA A 171 -18.95 -3.38 4.90
CA ALA A 171 -20.26 -3.67 4.33
C ALA A 171 -21.14 -2.42 4.16
N PHE A 172 -20.85 -1.34 4.89
CA PHE A 172 -21.74 -0.17 4.96
C PHE A 172 -21.37 0.90 3.92
N PRO A 173 -22.36 1.62 3.36
CA PRO A 173 -22.12 2.62 2.33
C PRO A 173 -21.43 3.88 2.88
N ARG A 174 -21.52 4.12 4.20
CA ARG A 174 -20.95 5.31 4.83
C ARG A 174 -20.38 5.03 6.20
N TYR A 175 -19.17 5.53 6.41
CA TYR A 175 -18.48 5.51 7.70
C TYR A 175 -18.15 6.94 8.13
N ARG A 176 -18.33 7.26 9.41
CA ARG A 176 -17.75 8.46 10.03
C ARG A 176 -16.35 8.14 10.55
N VAL A 177 -15.47 9.11 10.44
CA VAL A 177 -14.08 8.99 10.89
C VAL A 177 -13.93 9.76 12.19
N LEU A 178 -13.62 9.02 13.24
CA LEU A 178 -13.40 9.52 14.58
C LEU A 178 -11.93 9.33 14.94
N LEU A 179 -11.32 10.35 15.55
CA LEU A 179 -9.94 10.30 16.00
C LEU A 179 -9.88 10.38 17.52
N TYR A 180 -8.96 9.61 18.09
CA TYR A 180 -8.63 9.65 19.51
C TYR A 180 -7.12 9.75 19.71
N ASN A 181 -6.74 10.22 20.89
CA ASN A 181 -5.35 10.37 21.28
C ASN A 181 -5.24 10.16 22.80
N ALA A 182 -4.94 8.94 23.21
CA ALA A 182 -4.78 8.57 24.61
C ALA A 182 -3.40 8.98 25.20
N SER A 183 -2.57 9.70 24.45
CA SER A 183 -1.35 10.33 24.98
C SER A 183 -1.68 11.60 25.76
N ASP A 184 -0.65 12.24 26.34
CA ASP A 184 -0.76 13.47 27.11
C ASP A 184 -0.45 14.75 26.29
N ARG A 185 -0.20 14.62 24.98
CA ARG A 185 0.17 15.74 24.09
C ARG A 185 -0.71 15.78 22.86
N THR A 186 -0.99 16.99 22.37
CA THR A 186 -1.71 17.17 21.10
C THR A 186 -0.87 16.68 19.93
N VAL A 187 -1.53 16.00 18.99
CA VAL A 187 -0.92 15.45 17.78
C VAL A 187 -1.64 15.94 16.54
N ALA A 188 -0.91 16.11 15.44
CA ALA A 188 -1.46 16.36 14.13
C ALA A 188 -1.53 15.03 13.37
N VAL A 189 -2.71 14.65 12.87
CA VAL A 189 -2.95 13.33 12.24
C VAL A 189 -3.58 13.52 10.87
N THR A 190 -3.06 12.79 9.89
CA THR A 190 -3.65 12.59 8.57
C THR A 190 -4.08 11.13 8.45
N VAL A 191 -5.30 10.89 7.94
CA VAL A 191 -5.82 9.55 7.71
C VAL A 191 -5.86 9.26 6.22
N TYR A 192 -5.34 8.09 5.85
CA TYR A 192 -5.38 7.58 4.49
C TYR A 192 -6.30 6.37 4.44
N VAL A 193 -7.24 6.40 3.51
CA VAL A 193 -8.17 5.31 3.27
C VAL A 193 -8.13 4.97 1.80
N TYR A 194 -7.79 3.72 1.49
CA TYR A 194 -7.81 3.20 0.14
C TYR A 194 -8.92 2.16 0.04
N LEU A 195 -9.86 2.39 -0.87
CA LEU A 195 -10.98 1.49 -1.14
C LEU A 195 -10.75 0.74 -2.44
N THR A 196 -11.11 -0.54 -2.47
CA THR A 196 -11.17 -1.36 -3.68
C THR A 196 -12.48 -2.14 -3.68
N SER A 197 -13.17 -2.14 -4.83
CA SER A 197 -14.44 -2.84 -5.07
C SER A 197 -14.23 -4.04 -5.97
#